data_AF-A0A9E7W6Q2-F1
#
_entry.id   AF-A0A9E7W6Q2-F1
#
_cell.length_a   1.000
_cell.length_b   1.000
_cell.length_c   1.000
_cell.angle_alpha   90.00
_cell.angle_beta   90.00
_cell.angle_gamma   90.00
#
_symmetry.space_group_name_H-M   'P 1'
#
loop_
_entity.id
_entity.type
_entity.pdbx_description
1 polymer ?
#
loop_
_entity_poly.entity_id
_entity_poly.type
_entity_poly.pdbx_seq_one_letter_code
_entity_poly.pdbx_strand_id
1 'polypeptide(L)'
;MGATDAKAVEYLASLPNTEVKLSYNTERERLHAKSYLFLRNTGFHTGYIGSSNLSRSALTNGLEWNLKITSQEISHIINKSLSTFETYWASDEFERFDGQAESTENSTEHSSSKKGWMLQVSPTISK
;
A
#
# COMPACT_ATOMS: atom_id res chain seq x y z
N MET A 1 -18.93 4.91 1.50
CA MET A 1 -17.67 5.58 1.89
C MET A 1 -16.51 4.64 1.59
N GLY A 2 -15.82 4.87 0.49
CA GLY A 2 -14.74 3.99 -0.01
C GLY A 2 -13.88 4.76 -0.99
N ALA A 3 -13.57 6.00 -0.64
CA ALA A 3 -12.75 6.89 -1.46
C ALA A 3 -11.42 7.06 -0.74
N THR A 4 -10.35 6.60 -1.39
CA THR A 4 -8.99 6.96 -1.01
C THR A 4 -8.85 8.48 -1.10
N ASP A 5 -8.31 9.13 -0.08
CA ASP A 5 -8.07 10.59 -0.09
C ASP A 5 -6.91 10.90 -1.04
N ALA A 6 -7.19 11.63 -2.11
CA ALA A 6 -6.20 12.00 -3.12
C ALA A 6 -5.02 12.77 -2.52
N LYS A 7 -5.29 13.69 -1.57
CA LYS A 7 -4.23 14.48 -0.91
C LYS A 7 -3.31 13.60 -0.07
N ALA A 8 -3.85 12.53 0.53
CA ALA A 8 -3.03 11.60 1.29
C ALA A 8 -2.09 10.80 0.37
N VAL A 9 -2.56 10.42 -0.82
CA VAL A 9 -1.75 9.71 -1.82
C VAL A 9 -0.68 10.63 -2.42
N GLU A 10 -1.03 11.87 -2.76
CA GLU A 10 -0.09 12.91 -3.19
C GLU A 10 0.99 13.16 -2.13
N TYR A 11 0.58 13.30 -0.87
CA TYR A 11 1.51 13.46 0.23
C TYR A 11 2.49 12.27 0.32
N LEU A 12 2.00 11.03 0.26
CA LEU A 12 2.85 9.84 0.28
C LEU A 12 3.82 9.82 -0.91
N ALA A 13 3.36 10.15 -2.12
CA ALA A 13 4.20 10.21 -3.31
C ALA A 13 5.27 11.31 -3.24
N SER A 14 5.01 12.39 -2.49
CA SER A 14 5.96 13.47 -2.27
C SER A 14 7.10 13.12 -1.30
N LEU A 15 6.97 12.04 -0.53
CA LEU A 15 7.98 11.65 0.44
C LEU A 15 9.26 11.15 -0.25
N PRO A 16 10.45 11.48 0.29
CA PRO A 16 11.68 10.92 -0.25
C PRO A 16 11.65 9.40 -0.17
N ASN A 17 12.24 8.75 -1.18
CA ASN A 17 12.41 7.29 -1.22
C ASN A 17 11.10 6.50 -1.21
N THR A 18 10.03 7.12 -1.71
CA THR A 18 8.70 6.52 -1.73
C THR A 18 8.25 6.32 -3.17
N GLU A 19 7.76 5.12 -3.47
CA GLU A 19 7.09 4.82 -4.72
C GLU A 19 5.65 4.41 -4.43
N VAL A 20 4.72 4.98 -5.19
CA VAL A 20 3.30 4.70 -5.07
C VAL A 20 2.83 4.11 -6.38
N LYS A 21 2.12 2.98 -6.31
CA LYS A 21 1.36 2.45 -7.44
C LYS A 21 -0.12 2.38 -7.12
N LEU A 22 -0.95 2.77 -8.09
CA LEU A 22 -2.40 2.87 -7.95
C LEU A 22 -3.07 1.91 -8.92
N SER A 23 -4.14 1.25 -8.47
CA SER A 23 -5.03 0.54 -9.39
C SER A 23 -6.31 1.35 -9.58
N TYR A 24 -6.61 1.68 -10.83
CA TYR A 24 -7.83 2.37 -11.24
C TYR A 24 -8.95 1.41 -11.63
N ASN A 25 -8.69 0.09 -11.62
CA ASN A 25 -9.65 -0.91 -12.01
C ASN A 25 -10.77 -1.04 -10.97
N THR A 26 -12.01 -0.75 -11.37
CA THR A 26 -13.20 -0.81 -10.52
C THR A 26 -14.03 -2.07 -10.69
N GLU A 27 -13.71 -2.93 -11.66
CA GLU A 27 -14.54 -4.06 -12.10
C GLU A 27 -14.11 -5.44 -11.55
N ARG A 28 -12.83 -5.61 -11.18
CA ARG A 28 -12.28 -6.90 -10.70
C ARG A 28 -12.33 -7.10 -9.19
N GLU A 29 -12.05 -8.34 -8.76
CA GLU A 29 -11.93 -8.71 -7.35
C GLU A 29 -11.01 -7.74 -6.58
N ARG A 30 -11.57 -7.20 -5.51
CA ARG A 30 -10.96 -6.11 -4.76
C ARG A 30 -9.83 -6.65 -3.87
N LEU A 31 -8.63 -6.09 -4.01
CA LEU A 31 -7.57 -6.26 -3.01
C LEU A 31 -8.01 -5.58 -1.69
N HIS A 32 -8.58 -6.36 -0.77
CA HIS A 32 -9.13 -5.83 0.48
C HIS A 32 -8.21 -5.99 1.71
N ALA A 33 -7.09 -6.70 1.59
CA ALA A 33 -6.13 -6.83 2.68
C ALA A 33 -5.32 -5.55 2.86
N LYS A 34 -5.11 -5.11 4.11
CA LYS A 34 -4.19 -4.03 4.45
C LYS A 34 -2.97 -4.67 5.08
N SER A 35 -1.84 -4.49 4.42
CA SER A 35 -0.59 -5.13 4.77
C SER A 35 0.52 -4.09 4.80
N TYR A 36 1.34 -4.12 5.84
CA TYR A 36 2.52 -3.29 6.01
C TYR A 36 3.70 -4.20 6.31
N LEU A 37 4.63 -4.30 5.35
CA LEU A 37 5.84 -5.12 5.47
C LEU A 37 7.06 -4.25 5.71
N PHE A 38 7.81 -4.57 6.76
CA PHE A 38 9.04 -3.90 7.16
C PHE A 38 10.22 -4.85 6.96
N LEU A 39 10.89 -4.71 5.83
CA LEU A 39 12.10 -5.47 5.50
C LEU A 39 13.35 -4.74 6.03
N ARG A 40 14.32 -5.51 6.52
CA ARG A 40 15.52 -4.99 7.21
C ARG A 40 16.74 -5.82 6.85
N ASN A 41 17.88 -5.17 6.62
CA ASN A 41 19.14 -5.86 6.27
C ASN A 41 19.62 -6.85 7.34
N THR A 42 19.16 -6.72 8.58
CA THR A 42 19.44 -7.65 9.68
C THR A 42 18.73 -9.00 9.54
N GLY A 43 17.78 -9.14 8.59
CA GLY A 43 16.93 -10.33 8.45
C GLY A 43 15.73 -10.37 9.40
N PHE A 44 15.64 -9.44 10.36
CA PHE A 44 14.53 -9.36 11.32
C PHE A 44 13.36 -8.57 10.74
N HIS A 45 12.64 -9.15 9.77
CA HIS A 45 11.48 -8.51 9.14
C HIS A 45 10.24 -8.59 10.03
N THR A 46 9.30 -7.67 9.79
CA THR A 46 8.03 -7.63 10.50
C THR A 46 6.91 -7.32 9.51
N GLY A 47 5.80 -8.03 9.62
CA GLY A 47 4.58 -7.74 8.87
C GLY A 47 3.43 -7.42 9.81
N TYR A 48 2.60 -6.46 9.43
CA TYR A 48 1.29 -6.21 10.03
C TYR A 48 0.25 -6.45 8.95
N ILE A 49 -0.64 -7.42 9.16
CA ILE A 49 -1.64 -7.83 8.18
C ILE A 49 -3.01 -7.85 8.87
N GLY A 50 -3.99 -7.15 8.31
CA GLY A 50 -5.30 -7.07 8.93
C GLY A 50 -6.26 -6.10 8.27
N SER A 51 -7.19 -5.58 9.09
CA SER A 51 -8.24 -4.67 8.67
C SER A 51 -7.83 -3.18 8.71
N SER A 52 -6.74 -2.83 9.41
CA SER A 52 -6.35 -1.43 9.61
C SER A 52 -5.92 -0.73 8.33
N ASN A 53 -6.74 0.23 7.89
CA ASN A 53 -6.33 1.24 6.92
C ASN A 53 -5.27 2.19 7.46
N LEU A 54 -4.50 2.83 6.57
CA LEU A 54 -3.60 3.92 6.93
C LEU A 54 -4.42 5.19 7.19
N SER A 55 -5.08 5.25 8.34
CA SER A 55 -5.96 6.34 8.73
C SER A 55 -5.88 6.57 10.24
N ARG A 56 -6.16 7.80 10.68
CA ARG A 56 -6.12 8.14 12.11
C ARG A 56 -7.01 7.22 12.94
N SER A 57 -8.24 6.97 12.53
CA SER A 57 -9.19 6.13 13.27
C SER A 57 -8.68 4.71 13.42
N ALA A 58 -8.22 4.07 12.34
CA ALA A 58 -7.72 2.70 12.36
C ALA A 58 -6.40 2.53 13.14
N LEU A 59 -5.62 3.61 13.30
CA LEU A 59 -4.35 3.61 14.03
C LEU A 59 -4.47 4.02 15.50
N THR A 60 -5.61 4.54 15.95
CA THR A 60 -5.81 4.98 17.33
C THR A 60 -6.89 4.20 18.06
N ASN A 61 -8.16 4.51 17.78
CA ASN A 61 -9.30 4.03 18.57
C ASN A 61 -10.20 3.06 17.79
N GLY A 62 -9.81 2.70 16.57
CA GLY A 62 -10.53 1.75 15.73
C GLY A 62 -10.49 0.35 16.33
N LEU A 63 -11.63 -0.34 16.27
CA LEU A 63 -11.71 -1.77 16.58
C LEU A 63 -11.19 -2.57 15.38
N GLU A 64 -9.87 -2.69 15.29
CA GLU A 64 -9.19 -3.33 14.18
C GLU A 64 -8.54 -4.65 14.62
N TRP A 65 -8.63 -5.66 13.75
CA TRP A 65 -7.93 -6.92 13.95
C TRP A 65 -6.70 -6.94 13.06
N ASN A 66 -5.51 -7.00 13.69
CA ASN A 66 -4.24 -7.10 12.98
C ASN A 66 -3.42 -8.24 13.55
N LEU A 67 -2.77 -8.98 12.66
CA LEU A 67 -1.73 -9.93 13.02
C LEU A 67 -0.36 -9.26 12.85
N LYS A 68 0.44 -9.30 13.91
CA LYS A 68 1.88 -8.99 13.83
C LYS A 68 2.63 -10.30 13.61
N ILE A 69 3.41 -10.38 12.54
CA ILE A 69 4.29 -11.51 12.23
C ILE A 69 5.74 -11.06 12.18
N THR A 70 6.66 -11.93 12.60
CA THR A 70 8.11 -11.68 12.56
C THR A 70 8.83 -12.80 11.82
N SER A 71 9.97 -12.48 11.18
CA SER A 71 10.79 -13.51 10.53
C SER A 71 11.31 -14.58 11.50
N GLN A 72 11.51 -14.23 12.77
CA GLN A 72 12.00 -15.19 13.78
C GLN A 72 10.95 -16.24 14.12
N GLU A 73 9.68 -15.85 14.21
CA GLU A 73 8.60 -16.77 14.58
C GLU A 73 8.08 -17.52 13.35
N ILE A 74 7.80 -16.82 12.24
CA ILE A 74 7.09 -17.39 11.10
C ILE A 74 7.59 -16.82 9.76
N SER A 75 8.86 -17.04 9.43
CA SER A 75 9.52 -16.56 8.20
C SER A 75 8.78 -16.90 6.90
N HIS A 76 8.17 -18.09 6.81
CA HIS A 76 7.47 -18.53 5.60
C HIS A 76 6.25 -17.65 5.26
N ILE A 77 5.55 -17.09 6.26
CA ILE A 77 4.43 -16.17 6.01
C ILE A 77 4.96 -14.85 5.47
N ILE A 78 6.02 -14.29 6.04
CA ILE A 78 6.67 -13.07 5.52
C ILE A 78 7.04 -13.26 4.04
N ASN A 79 7.70 -14.38 3.71
CA ASN A 79 8.12 -14.66 2.34
C ASN A 79 6.92 -14.77 1.38
N LYS A 80 5.83 -15.41 1.82
CA LYS A 80 4.62 -15.52 1.02
C LYS A 80 3.94 -14.16 0.82
N SER A 81 3.82 -13.36 1.87
CA SER A 81 3.29 -11.99 1.79
C SER A 81 4.12 -11.10 0.87
N LEU A 82 5.46 -11.20 0.94
CA LEU A 82 6.36 -10.47 0.05
C LEU A 82 6.18 -10.94 -1.40
N SER A 83 6.17 -12.25 -1.66
CA SER A 83 5.96 -12.77 -3.01
C SER A 83 4.62 -12.33 -3.62
N THR A 84 3.55 -12.29 -2.82
CA THR A 84 2.25 -11.76 -3.26
C THR A 84 2.33 -10.26 -3.56
N PHE A 85 3.01 -9.48 -2.70
CA PHE A 85 3.23 -8.05 -2.95
C PHE A 85 3.99 -7.83 -4.26
N GLU A 86 5.12 -8.49 -4.48
CA GLU A 86 5.93 -8.36 -5.70
C GLU A 86 5.15 -8.75 -6.96
N THR A 87 4.29 -9.76 -6.87
CA THR A 87 3.41 -10.16 -7.99
C THR A 87 2.48 -9.03 -8.40
N TYR A 88 1.83 -8.36 -7.43
CA TYR A 88 0.97 -7.22 -7.74
C TYR A 88 1.77 -5.99 -8.17
N TRP A 89 2.93 -5.77 -7.55
CA TRP A 89 3.81 -4.66 -7.88
C TRP A 89 4.32 -4.73 -9.33
N ALA A 90 4.54 -5.94 -9.85
CA ALA A 90 4.94 -6.18 -11.23
C ALA A 90 3.77 -6.25 -12.23
N SER A 91 2.52 -6.22 -11.76
CA SER A 91 1.33 -6.32 -12.60
C SER A 91 1.04 -4.99 -13.31
N ASP A 92 0.59 -5.08 -14.56
CA ASP A 92 0.10 -3.92 -15.34
C ASP A 92 -1.22 -3.34 -14.78
N GLU A 93 -1.86 -4.03 -13.82
CA GLU A 93 -3.04 -3.50 -13.12
C GLU A 93 -2.74 -2.35 -12.14
N PHE A 94 -1.44 -2.09 -11.88
CA PHE A 94 -0.97 -1.08 -10.94
C PHE A 94 0.00 -0.11 -11.64
N GLU A 95 -0.43 1.14 -11.77
CA GLU A 95 0.33 2.19 -12.45
C GLU A 95 1.10 3.04 -11.45
N ARG A 96 2.34 3.41 -11.79
CA ARG A 96 3.15 4.31 -10.95
C ARG A 96 2.54 5.70 -10.91
N PHE A 97 2.42 6.25 -9.72
CA PHE A 97 1.92 7.60 -9.48
C PHE A 97 3.09 8.54 -9.14
N ASP A 98 3.22 9.63 -9.89
CA ASP A 98 4.34 10.57 -9.83
C ASP A 98 4.10 11.81 -8.93
N GLY A 99 2.93 11.86 -8.27
CA GLY A 99 2.60 12.92 -7.32
C GLY A 99 2.10 14.22 -7.95
N GLN A 100 1.87 14.27 -9.27
CA GLN A 100 1.26 15.43 -9.93
C GLN A 100 -0.16 15.11 -10.41
N ALA A 101 -1.14 15.85 -9.90
CA ALA A 101 -2.55 15.65 -10.21
C ALA A 101 -2.96 16.17 -11.61
N GLU A 102 -2.05 16.72 -12.43
CA GLU A 102 -2.35 17.20 -13.78
C GLU A 102 -2.64 16.07 -14.80
N SER A 103 -2.39 14.80 -14.46
CA SER A 103 -2.81 13.65 -15.28
C SER A 103 -4.28 13.24 -15.08
N THR A 104 -5.08 13.99 -14.31
CA THR A 104 -6.46 13.61 -13.93
C THR A 104 -7.57 14.40 -14.61
N GLU A 105 -7.28 15.31 -15.56
CA GLU A 105 -8.33 16.00 -16.33
C GLU A 105 -9.03 15.08 -17.36
N ASN A 106 -8.49 13.89 -17.64
CA ASN A 106 -9.18 12.84 -18.41
C ASN A 106 -10.02 11.89 -17.54
N SER A 107 -10.19 12.15 -16.24
CA SER A 107 -10.88 11.22 -15.31
C SER A 107 -11.99 11.85 -14.48
N THR A 108 -12.48 13.03 -14.89
CA THR A 108 -13.51 13.81 -14.18
C THR A 108 -14.87 13.12 -14.11
N GLU A 109 -15.06 11.96 -14.75
CA GLU A 109 -16.26 11.12 -14.59
C GLU A 109 -16.11 9.95 -13.57
N HIS A 110 -14.91 9.64 -13.09
CA HIS A 110 -14.67 8.44 -12.24
C HIS A 110 -14.37 8.73 -10.76
N SER A 111 -14.60 9.96 -10.29
CA SER A 111 -14.28 10.45 -8.93
C SER A 111 -14.98 9.70 -7.76
N SER A 112 -15.80 8.68 -8.00
CA SER A 112 -16.58 8.00 -6.95
C SER A 112 -15.97 6.66 -6.46
N SER A 113 -14.88 6.15 -7.03
CA SER A 113 -14.41 4.79 -6.67
C SER A 113 -12.92 4.49 -6.89
N LYS A 114 -11.99 5.25 -6.31
CA LYS A 114 -10.57 4.82 -6.18
C LYS A 114 -10.42 3.91 -4.94
N LYS A 115 -10.27 2.59 -5.14
CA LYS A 115 -10.42 1.57 -4.07
C LYS A 115 -9.19 0.69 -3.77
N GLY A 116 -8.09 0.79 -4.52
CA GLY A 116 -6.87 0.03 -4.25
C GLY A 116 -5.60 0.83 -4.52
N TRP A 117 -4.68 0.86 -3.56
CA TRP A 117 -3.36 1.46 -3.70
C TRP A 117 -2.33 0.56 -3.03
N MET A 118 -1.17 0.46 -3.66
CA MET A 118 -0.01 -0.21 -3.10
C MET A 118 1.09 0.82 -2.88
N LEU A 119 1.63 0.83 -1.68
CA LEU A 119 2.70 1.73 -1.29
C LEU A 119 3.95 0.90 -1.05
N GLN A 120 5.03 1.19 -1.78
CA GLN A 120 6.36 0.74 -1.44
C GLN A 120 7.17 1.93 -0.95
N VAL A 121 7.60 1.89 0.30
CA VAL A 121 8.62 2.82 0.80
C VAL A 121 9.93 2.06 0.77
N SER A 122 10.78 2.34 -0.20
CA SER A 122 12.13 1.78 -0.24
C SER A 122 13.00 2.63 0.70
N PRO A 123 13.73 2.05 1.66
CA PRO A 123 14.77 2.81 2.32
C PRO A 123 15.88 3.05 1.30
N THR A 124 15.93 4.25 0.69
CA THR A 124 17.15 4.68 0.03
C THR A 124 18.15 4.89 1.15
N ILE A 125 18.97 3.86 1.39
CA ILE A 125 20.26 4.07 2.04
C ILE A 125 20.99 4.97 1.05
N SER A 126 20.99 6.28 1.31
CA SER A 126 22.02 7.16 0.78
C SER A 126 23.33 6.45 1.11
N LYS A 127 24.03 6.01 0.07
CA LYS A 127 25.45 5.78 0.19
C LYS A 127 26.13 7.08 0.57
#